data_AF-A0A0J8TU59-F1
#
_entry.id   AF-A0A0J8TU59-F1
#
_cell.length_a   1.000
_cell.length_b   1.000
_cell.length_c   1.000
_cell.angle_alpha   90.00
_cell.angle_beta   90.00
_cell.angle_gamma   90.00
#
_symmetry.space_group_name_H-M   'P 1'
#
loop_
_entity.id
_entity.type
_entity.pdbx_description
1 polymer ?
#
loop_
_entity_poly.entity_id
_entity_poly.type
_entity_poly.pdbx_seq_one_letter_code
_entity_poly.pdbx_strand_id
1 'polypeptide(L)'
;MLPPATPLNYLAWGIVGFGFQKYIRYRFTGWWMRFNYITSAALDTGLAICTIVIITTLQLPNISFPSWWGNTAALKTMDQMGTAIIDPVPPGETFGPRSW
;
A
#
# COMPACT_ATOMS: atom_id res chain seq x y z
N MET A 1 13.41 -9.61 4.53
CA MET A 1 12.46 -9.68 3.41
C MET A 1 11.42 -8.60 3.65
N LEU A 2 11.46 -7.47 2.93
CA LEU A 2 10.34 -6.55 2.99
C LEU A 2 9.15 -7.28 2.38
N PRO A 3 7.98 -7.40 3.06
CA PRO A 3 6.75 -7.68 2.33
C PRO A 3 6.67 -6.59 1.26
N PRO A 4 6.36 -6.93 -0.01
CA PRO A 4 6.56 -6.05 -1.15
C PRO A 4 6.02 -4.68 -0.80
N ALA A 5 6.93 -3.73 -0.55
CA ALA A 5 6.56 -2.38 -0.20
C ALA A 5 5.97 -1.82 -1.47
N THR A 6 4.64 -1.91 -1.54
CA THR A 6 3.85 -1.39 -2.64
C THR A 6 4.30 0.04 -2.88
N PRO A 7 4.34 0.51 -4.14
CA PRO A 7 4.71 1.89 -4.47
C PRO A 7 4.02 2.92 -3.56
N LEU A 8 2.82 2.60 -3.08
CA LEU A 8 2.05 3.33 -2.07
C LEU A 8 2.82 3.63 -0.78
N ASN A 9 3.57 2.69 -0.19
CA ASN A 9 4.33 2.94 1.04
C ASN A 9 5.48 3.93 0.82
N TYR A 10 6.19 3.79 -0.30
CA TYR A 10 7.27 4.73 -0.65
C TYR A 10 6.73 6.12 -0.97
N LEU A 11 5.61 6.21 -1.69
CA LEU A 11 4.94 7.47 -1.96
C LEU A 11 4.41 8.12 -0.68
N ALA A 12 3.81 7.34 0.24
CA ALA A 12 3.35 7.86 1.52
C ALA A 12 4.50 8.44 2.35
N TRP A 13 5.62 7.71 2.48
CA TRP A 13 6.82 8.23 3.16
C TRP A 13 7.34 9.50 2.50
N GLY A 14 7.41 9.53 1.17
CA GLY A 14 7.86 10.69 0.40
C GLY A 14 6.97 11.92 0.59
N ILE A 15 5.65 11.75 0.58
CA ILE A 15 4.68 12.82 0.79
C ILE A 15 4.78 13.38 2.21
N VAL A 16 4.84 12.50 3.22
CA VAL A 16 4.97 12.92 4.63
C VAL A 16 6.31 13.65 4.85
N GLY A 17 7.41 13.09 4.32
CA GLY A 17 8.73 13.72 4.38
C GLY A 17 8.77 15.09 3.71
N PHE A 18 8.16 15.22 2.52
CA PHE A 18 8.06 16.49 1.80
C PHE A 18 7.20 17.52 2.55
N GLY A 19 6.07 17.10 3.12
CA GLY A 19 5.19 17.96 3.92
C GLY A 19 5.88 18.53 5.16
N PHE A 20 6.50 17.67 5.97
CA PHE A 20 7.16 18.10 7.20
C PHE A 20 8.47 18.85 6.96
N GLN A 21 9.32 18.37 6.04
CA GLN A 21 10.66 18.95 5.86
C GLN A 21 10.69 20.13 4.91
N LYS A 22 9.80 20.21 3.91
CA LYS A 22 9.77 21.33 2.96
C LYS A 22 8.71 22.33 3.33
N TYR A 23 7.46 21.91 3.47
CA TYR A 23 6.34 22.86 3.62
C TYR A 23 6.29 23.50 5.01
N ILE A 24 6.28 22.68 6.06
CA ILE A 24 6.20 23.16 7.45
C ILE A 24 7.49 23.91 7.83
N ARG A 25 8.66 23.39 7.45
CA ARG A 25 9.95 24.05 7.71
C ARG A 25 10.05 25.43 7.04
N TYR A 26 9.65 25.58 5.77
CA TYR A 26 9.75 26.88 5.09
C TYR A 26 8.72 27.91 5.59
N ARG A 27 7.50 27.47 5.91
CA ARG A 27 6.40 28.40 6.24
C ARG A 27 6.33 28.78 7.73
N PHE A 28 6.78 27.90 8.62
CA PHE A 28 6.68 28.04 10.07
C PHE A 28 7.98 27.69 10.79
N THR A 29 9.10 28.27 10.33
CA THR A 29 10.46 28.04 10.84
C THR A 29 10.57 28.20 12.37
N GLY A 30 9.93 29.22 12.95
CA GLY A 30 9.96 29.49 14.39
C GLY A 30 9.20 28.46 15.24
N TRP A 31 8.08 27.95 14.72
CA TRP A 31 7.33 26.87 15.36
C TRP A 31 8.07 25.54 15.21
N TRP A 32 8.61 25.27 14.01
CA TRP A 32 9.34 24.04 13.71
C TRP A 32 10.56 23.86 14.62
N MET A 33 11.37 24.90 14.85
CA MET A 33 12.53 24.80 15.76
C MET A 33 12.15 24.46 17.20
N ARG A 34 10.96 24.87 17.68
CA ARG A 34 10.54 24.66 19.07
C ARG A 34 9.79 23.34 19.27
N PHE A 35 8.96 22.95 18.30
CA PHE A 35 8.00 21.85 18.48
C PHE A 35 8.33 20.59 17.69
N ASN A 36 9.32 20.59 16.78
CA ASN A 36 9.64 19.41 15.97
C ASN A 36 9.96 18.15 16.80
N TYR A 37 10.65 18.31 17.94
CA TYR A 37 10.92 17.19 18.84
C TYR A 37 9.64 16.63 19.48
N ILE A 38 8.76 17.53 19.97
CA ILE A 38 7.47 17.14 20.57
C ILE A 38 6.58 16.48 19.52
N THR A 39 6.57 16.98 18.28
CA THR A 39 5.83 16.37 17.17
C THR A 39 6.37 14.99 16.82
N SER A 40 7.69 14.80 16.81
CA SER A 40 8.29 13.48 16.61
C SER A 40 7.89 12.50 17.71
N ALA A 41 7.93 12.93 18.98
CA ALA A 41 7.51 12.11 20.11
C ALA A 41 6.01 11.79 20.08
N ALA A 42 5.18 12.74 19.66
CA ALA A 42 3.74 12.56 19.48
C ALA A 42 3.41 11.55 18.35
N LEU A 43 4.20 11.52 17.27
CA LEU A 43 4.02 10.57 16.18
C LEU A 43 4.36 9.13 16.61
N ASP A 44 5.44 8.95 17.37
CA ASP A 44 5.84 7.63 17.88
C ASP A 44 4.84 7.09 18.93
N THR A 45 4.44 7.94 19.88
CA THR A 45 3.40 7.58 20.86
C THR A 45 2.04 7.36 20.20
N GLY A 46 1.68 8.15 19.18
CA GLY A 46 0.46 7.96 18.40
C GLY A 46 0.44 6.61 17.68
N LEU A 47 1.57 6.20 17.07
CA LEU A 47 1.71 4.87 16.45
C LEU A 47 1.50 3.75 17.48
N ALA A 48 2.11 3.88 18.67
CA ALA A 48 1.95 2.90 19.74
C ALA A 48 0.48 2.79 20.20
N ILE A 49 -0.20 3.92 20.38
CA ILE A 49 -1.62 3.97 20.76
C ILE A 49 -2.49 3.34 19.67
N CYS A 50 -2.29 3.70 18.39
CA CYS A 50 -3.00 3.10 17.27
C CYS A 50 -2.79 1.58 17.21
N THR A 51 -1.57 1.12 17.47
CA THR A 51 -1.26 -0.31 17.50
C THR A 51 -2.05 -1.02 18.61
N ILE A 52 -2.09 -0.45 19.81
CA ILE A 52 -2.89 -1.00 20.92
C ILE A 52 -4.37 -1.07 20.52
N VAL A 53 -4.93 0.02 19.98
CA VAL A 53 -6.33 0.07 19.55
C VAL A 53 -6.62 -1.00 18.49
N ILE A 54 -5.76 -1.16 17.49
CA ILE A 54 -5.92 -2.18 16.44
C ILE A 54 -5.91 -3.59 17.04
N ILE A 55 -4.97 -3.88 17.93
CA ILE A 55 -4.89 -5.20 18.59
C ILE A 55 -6.16 -5.45 19.41
N THR A 56 -6.58 -4.47 20.21
CA THR A 56 -7.77 -4.58 21.06
C THR A 56 -9.07 -4.72 20.28
N THR A 57 -9.22 -3.97 19.19
CA THR A 57 -10.49 -3.93 18.45
C THR A 57 -10.58 -5.01 17.39
N LEU A 58 -9.46 -5.44 16.80
CA LEU A 58 -9.46 -6.31 15.62
C LEU A 58 -8.85 -7.69 15.89
N GLN A 59 -7.72 -7.75 16.61
CA GLN A 59 -7.03 -9.04 16.83
C GLN A 59 -7.67 -9.85 17.97
N LEU A 60 -7.99 -9.20 19.10
CA LEU A 60 -8.61 -9.84 20.26
C LEU A 60 -9.97 -10.50 19.97
N PRO A 61 -10.91 -9.86 19.26
CA PRO A 61 -12.18 -10.50 18.87
C PRO A 61 -12.06 -11.45 17.66
N ASN A 62 -10.85 -11.69 17.13
CA ASN A 62 -10.59 -12.58 15.99
C ASN A 62 -11.51 -12.31 14.78
N ILE A 63 -11.76 -11.03 14.50
CA ILE A 63 -12.60 -10.64 13.38
C ILE A 63 -11.81 -10.75 12.08
N SER A 64 -12.43 -11.40 11.09
CA SER A 64 -11.89 -11.45 9.74
C SER A 64 -11.88 -10.05 9.15
N PHE A 65 -10.68 -9.53 8.92
CA PHE A 65 -10.51 -8.21 8.30
C PHE A 65 -11.18 -8.20 6.92
N PRO A 66 -12.02 -7.20 6.59
CA PRO A 66 -12.63 -7.10 5.27
C PRO A 66 -11.56 -6.97 4.18
N SER A 67 -11.83 -7.43 2.96
CA SER A 67 -10.92 -7.27 1.82
C SER A 67 -11.04 -5.86 1.23
N TRP A 68 -10.56 -4.85 1.96
CA TRP A 68 -10.72 -3.43 1.58
C TRP A 68 -9.69 -2.93 0.55
N TRP A 69 -8.55 -3.64 0.40
CA TRP A 69 -7.57 -3.38 -0.67
C TRP A 69 -7.73 -4.31 -1.87
N GLY A 70 -8.97 -4.70 -2.20
CA GLY A 70 -9.48 -4.77 -3.57
C GLY A 70 -8.71 -5.50 -4.68
N ASN A 71 -7.77 -6.40 -4.41
CA ASN A 71 -7.05 -7.12 -5.47
C ASN A 71 -6.96 -8.64 -5.26
N THR A 72 -7.90 -9.22 -4.51
CA THR A 72 -8.03 -10.68 -4.41
C THR A 72 -8.47 -11.33 -5.73
N ALA A 73 -8.99 -10.55 -6.68
CA ALA A 73 -9.32 -11.02 -8.03
C ALA A 73 -8.05 -11.32 -8.87
N ALA A 74 -6.99 -10.52 -8.73
CA ALA A 74 -5.69 -10.75 -9.38
C ALA A 74 -4.98 -12.03 -8.87
N LEU A 75 -5.30 -12.46 -7.64
CA LEU A 75 -4.81 -13.71 -7.05
C LEU A 75 -5.67 -14.93 -7.47
N LYS A 76 -6.85 -14.70 -8.05
CA LYS A 76 -7.78 -15.72 -8.54
C LYS A 76 -7.77 -15.86 -10.07
N THR A 77 -6.90 -15.11 -10.75
CA THR A 77 -6.78 -15.17 -12.20
C THR A 77 -6.06 -16.46 -12.61
N MET A 78 -6.45 -17.06 -13.73
CA MET A 78 -5.89 -18.33 -14.22
C MET A 78 -4.37 -18.27 -14.43
N ASP A 79 -3.83 -17.08 -14.72
CA ASP A 79 -2.39 -16.80 -14.80
C ASP A 79 -1.64 -17.03 -13.47
N GLN A 80 -2.27 -16.71 -12.33
CA GLN A 80 -1.65 -16.88 -11.01
C GLN A 80 -1.81 -18.32 -10.50
N MET A 81 -2.93 -18.98 -10.83
CA MET A 81 -3.22 -20.36 -10.43
C MET A 81 -2.54 -21.43 -11.30
N GLY A 82 -1.87 -21.02 -12.39
CA GLY A 82 -1.19 -21.95 -13.30
C GLY A 82 -2.14 -22.85 -14.09
N THR A 83 -3.43 -22.51 -14.15
CA THR A 83 -4.48 -23.27 -14.83
C THR A 83 -4.85 -22.68 -16.18
N ALA A 84 -4.00 -21.79 -16.72
CA ALA A 84 -4.20 -21.17 -18.03
C ALA A 84 -4.32 -22.24 -19.11
N ILE A 85 -5.53 -22.35 -19.69
CA ILE A 85 -5.81 -23.26 -20.80
C ILE A 85 -5.24 -22.62 -22.06
N ILE A 86 -4.27 -23.28 -22.68
CA ILE A 86 -3.83 -22.97 -24.03
C ILE A 86 -4.84 -23.63 -24.96
N ASP A 87 -5.71 -22.83 -25.59
CA ASP A 87 -6.57 -23.31 -26.68
C ASP A 87 -5.76 -23.26 -27.99
N PRO A 88 -5.30 -24.41 -28.52
CA PRO A 88 -4.51 -24.43 -29.73
C PRO A 88 -5.40 -24.09 -30.92
N VAL A 89 -4.92 -23.17 -31.76
CA VAL A 89 -5.62 -22.79 -32.99
C VAL A 89 -5.77 -24.02 -33.90
N PRO A 90 -6.97 -24.25 -34.47
CA PRO A 90 -7.17 -25.31 -35.46
C PRO A 90 -6.16 -25.21 -36.61
N PRO A 91 -5.74 -26.35 -37.21
CA PRO A 91 -4.76 -26.33 -38.29
C PRO A 91 -5.24 -25.45 -39.46
N GLY A 92 -4.54 -24.32 -39.71
CA GLY A 92 -4.83 -23.40 -40.82
C GLY A 92 -5.43 -22.04 -40.43
N GLU A 93 -5.70 -21.81 -39.15
CA GLU A 93 -6.10 -20.49 -38.64
C GLU A 93 -4.91 -19.76 -38.00
N THR A 94 -4.98 -18.44 -37.91
CA THR A 94 -3.91 -17.60 -37.35
C THR A 94 -4.54 -16.59 -36.40
N PHE A 95 -3.89 -16.34 -35.26
CA PHE A 95 -4.29 -15.26 -34.36
C PHE A 95 -3.96 -13.90 -35.00
N GLY A 96 -4.99 -13.10 -35.28
CA GLY A 96 -4.87 -11.74 -35.83
C GLY A 96 -5.38 -11.59 -37.26
N PRO A 97 -5.58 -10.35 -37.73
CA PRO A 97 -6.08 -10.08 -39.07
C PRO A 97 -5.06 -10.47 -40.13
N ARG A 98 -5.52 -11.08 -41.24
CA ARG A 98 -4.66 -11.51 -42.36
C ARG A 98 -4.06 -10.35 -43.17
N SER A 99 -4.63 -9.15 -43.03
CA SER A 99 -4.05 -7.91 -43.55
C SER A 99 -4.31 -6.78 -42.55
N TRP A 100 -3.31 -5.92 -42.38
CA TRP A 100 -3.40 -4.66 -41.63
C TRP A 100 -4.27 -3.62 -42.33
#